data_AF-A0A369LYK5-F1
#
_entry.id   AF-A0A369LYK5-F1
#
_cell.length_a   1.000
_cell.length_b   1.000
_cell.length_c   1.000
_cell.angle_alpha   90.00
_cell.angle_beta   90.00
_cell.angle_gamma   90.00
#
_symmetry.space_group_name_H-M   'P 1'
#
loop_
_entity.id
_entity.type
_entity.pdbx_description
1 polymer ?
#
loop_
_entity_poly.entity_id
_entity_poly.type
_entity_poly.pdbx_seq_one_letter_code
_entity_poly.pdbx_strand_id
1 'polypeptide(L)' 'MTDRQMEIHIEEAASSLAVEGLHMTEREKENLRRIGRGELSFSDLIAQYVEEAKTTGLRYA' A
#
# COMPACT_ATOMS: atom_id res chain seq x y z
N MET A 1 -3.57 -4.78 -16.25
CA MET A 1 -4.12 -5.49 -15.08
C MET A 1 -5.59 -5.12 -14.97
N THR A 2 -6.47 -6.09 -14.79
CA THR A 2 -7.91 -5.83 -14.62
C THR A 2 -8.23 -5.54 -13.15
N ASP A 3 -9.32 -4.83 -12.87
CA ASP A 3 -9.76 -4.55 -11.50
C ASP A 3 -9.92 -5.84 -10.67
N ARG A 4 -10.47 -6.88 -11.29
CA ARG A 4 -10.63 -8.20 -10.65
C ARG A 4 -9.29 -8.84 -10.28
N GLN A 5 -8.28 -8.73 -11.14
CA GLN A 5 -6.94 -9.25 -10.84
C GLN A 5 -6.28 -8.45 -9.70
N MET A 6 -6.53 -7.14 -9.65
CA MET A 6 -6.01 -6.30 -8.57
C MET A 6 -6.62 -6.69 -7.21
N GLU A 7 -7.94 -6.88 -7.12
CA GLU A 7 -8.56 -7.30 -5.86
C GLU A 7 -8.04 -8.65 -5.37
N ILE A 8 -7.82 -9.62 -6.27
CA ILE A 8 -7.21 -10.90 -5.91
C ILE A 8 -5.82 -10.70 -5.30
N HIS A 9 -4.97 -9.89 -5.92
CA HIS A 9 -3.63 -9.61 -5.39
C HIS A 9 -3.66 -8.87 -4.04
N ILE A 10 -4.62 -7.97 -3.84
CA ILE A 10 -4.83 -7.29 -2.56
C ILE A 10 -5.24 -8.29 -1.48
N GLU A 11 -6.17 -9.20 -1.78
CA GLU A 11 -6.63 -10.24 -0.86
C GLU A 11 -5.51 -11.24 -0.49
N GLU A 12 -4.72 -11.67 -1.49
CA GLU A 12 -3.56 -12.54 -1.29
C GLU A 12 -2.50 -11.88 -0.40
N ALA A 13 -2.15 -10.62 -0.69
CA ALA A 13 -1.18 -9.86 0.09
C ALA A 13 -1.68 -9.61 1.53
N ALA A 14 -2.95 -9.24 1.69
CA ALA A 14 -3.55 -9.05 3.02
C ALA A 14 -3.58 -10.35 3.83
N SER A 15 -3.87 -11.48 3.18
CA SER A 15 -3.87 -12.80 3.82
C SER A 15 -2.46 -13.20 4.27
N SER A 16 -1.44 -12.93 3.46
CA SER A 16 -0.04 -13.20 3.83
C SER A 16 0.39 -12.37 5.05
N LEU A 17 0.03 -11.08 5.08
CA LEU A 17 0.33 -10.21 6.23
C LEU A 17 -0.38 -10.69 7.50
N ALA A 18 -1.63 -11.15 7.38
CA ALA A 18 -2.40 -11.63 8.52
C ALA A 18 -1.78 -12.85 9.21
N VAL A 19 -1.10 -13.73 8.47
CA VAL A 19 -0.35 -14.87 9.03
C VAL A 19 0.78 -14.39 9.95
N GLU A 20 1.35 -13.22 9.69
CA GLU A 20 2.41 -12.60 10.48
C GLU A 20 1.86 -11.65 11.57
N GLY A 21 0.54 -11.59 11.76
CA GLY A 21 -0.11 -10.67 12.70
C GLY A 21 -0.09 -9.21 12.24
N LEU A 22 0.19 -8.96 10.96
CA LEU A 22 0.16 -7.64 10.33
C LEU A 22 -1.16 -7.44 9.59
N HIS A 23 -1.55 -6.18 9.42
CA HIS A 23 -2.78 -5.82 8.72
C HIS A 23 -2.53 -4.73 7.70
N MET A 24 -3.01 -4.99 6.47
CA MET A 24 -3.07 -3.96 5.45
C MET A 24 -4.22 -3.00 5.73
N THR A 25 -3.91 -1.72 5.86
CA THR A 25 -4.88 -0.66 6.07
C THR A 25 -5.74 -0.42 4.83
N GLU A 26 -6.93 0.16 5.02
CA GLU A 26 -7.79 0.55 3.88
C GLU A 26 -7.12 1.56 2.96
N ARG A 27 -6.26 2.42 3.51
CA ARG A 27 -5.44 3.37 2.74
C ARG A 27 -4.48 2.66 1.80
N GLU A 28 -3.79 1.63 2.30
CA GLU A 28 -2.85 0.84 1.50
C GLU A 28 -3.57 0.06 0.39
N LYS A 29 -4.73 -0.52 0.69
CA LYS A 29 -5.57 -1.19 -0.32
C LYS A 29 -5.99 -0.23 -1.43
N GLU A 30 -6.47 0.97 -1.08
CA GLU A 30 -6.86 1.96 -2.09
C GLU A 30 -5.67 2.43 -2.93
N ASN A 31 -4.49 2.60 -2.33
CA ASN A 31 -3.28 2.92 -3.09
C ASN A 31 -2.94 1.85 -4.13
N LEU A 32 -3.10 0.57 -3.80
CA LEU A 32 -2.92 -0.53 -4.76
C LEU A 32 -3.97 -0.47 -5.87
N ARG A 33 -5.24 -0.18 -5.57
CA ARG A 33 -6.28 0.00 -6.59
C ARG A 33 -5.96 1.16 -7.54
N ARG A 34 -5.53 2.31 -7.01
CA ARG A 34 -5.09 3.47 -7.80
C ARG A 34 -3.94 3.11 -8.74
N ILE A 35 -2.99 2.31 -8.27
CA ILE A 35 -1.91 1.78 -9.12
C ILE A 35 -2.46 0.86 -10.21
N GLY A 36 -3.42 0.00 -9.88
CA GLY A 36 -4.12 -0.85 -10.85
C GLY A 36 -4.82 -0.07 -11.96
N ARG A 37 -5.40 1.09 -11.62
CA ARG A 37 -6.04 2.04 -12.54
C ARG A 37 -5.08 2.99 -13.25
N GLY A 38 -3.78 2.99 -12.90
CA GLY A 38 -2.78 3.91 -13.44
C GLY A 38 -2.88 5.36 -12.92
N GLU A 39 -3.63 5.59 -11.85
CA GLU A 39 -3.82 6.90 -11.19
C GLU A 39 -2.68 7.25 -10.22
N LEU A 40 -1.82 6.27 -9.91
CA LEU A 40 -0.68 6.38 -9.02
C LEU A 40 0.42 5.45 -9.53
N SER A 41 1.67 5.89 -9.56
CA SER A 41 2.78 4.98 -9.82
C SER A 41 3.33 4.39 -8.52
N PHE A 42 3.96 3.21 -8.59
CA PHE A 42 4.67 2.65 -7.45
C PHE A 42 5.78 3.59 -6.95
N SER A 43 6.47 4.29 -7.86
CA SER A 43 7.52 5.25 -7.51
C SER A 43 6.96 6.41 -6.67
N ASP A 44 5.79 6.94 -7.05
CA ASP A 44 5.13 8.01 -6.30
C ASP A 44 4.68 7.53 -4.92
N LEU A 45 4.15 6.31 -4.82
CA LEU A 45 3.73 5.73 -3.55
C LEU A 45 4.91 5.50 -2.60
N ILE A 46 6.03 4.97 -3.11
CA ILE A 46 7.24 4.76 -2.31
C ILE A 46 7.79 6.09 -1.82
N ALA A 47 7.83 7.11 -2.68
CA ALA A 47 8.26 8.46 -2.29
C ALA A 47 7.38 9.02 -1.16
N GLN A 48 6.06 8.84 -1.23
CA GLN A 48 5.15 9.25 -0.16
C GLN A 48 5.47 8.55 1.17
N TYR A 49 5.67 7.23 1.17
CA TYR A 49 6.00 6.48 2.38
C TYR A 49 7.35 6.87 2.98
N VAL A 50 8.36 7.16 2.14
CA VAL A 50 9.65 7.65 2.59
C VAL A 50 9.51 9.01 3.28
N GLU A 51 8.75 9.93 2.71
CA GLU A 51 8.52 11.26 3.32
C GLU A 51 7.68 11.18 4.61
N GLU A 52 6.67 10.31 4.66
CA GLU A 52 5.90 10.04 5.89
C GLU A 52 6.79 9.47 7.01
N ALA A 53 7.68 8.53 6.68
CA ALA A 53 8.62 7.94 7.62
C ALA A 53 9.63 8.97 8.15
N LYS A 54 10.18 9.83 7.28
CA LYS A 54 11.06 10.94 7.70
C LYS A 54 10.35 11.90 8.65
N THR A 55 9.12 12.29 8.33
CA THR A 55 8.32 13.21 9.15
C THR A 55 8.01 12.58 10.52
N THR A 56 7.69 11.30 10.54
CA THR A 56 7.47 10.55 11.78
C THR A 56 8.74 10.47 12.61
N GLY A 57 9.87 10.11 11.99
CA GLY A 57 11.18 10.08 12.65
C GLY A 57 11.57 11.43 13.25
N LEU A 58 11.34 12.53 12.54
CA LEU A 58 11.59 13.89 13.04
C LEU A 58 10.67 14.30 14.20
N ARG A 59 9.45 13.76 14.26
CA ARG A 59 8.47 14.08 15.31
C ARG A 59 8.75 13.36 16.64
N TYR A 60 9.47 12.25 16.59
CA TYR A 60 9.77 11.41 17.76
C TYR A 60 11.28 11.31 18.07
N ALA A 61 12.12 12.11 17.40
CA ALA A 61 13.54 12.30 17.71
C ALA A 61 13.75 13.57 18.57
#